data_AF-A0A7Y2NTQ0-F1
#
_entry.id   AF-A0A7Y2NTQ0-F1
#
_cell.length_a   1.000
_cell.length_b   1.000
_cell.length_c   1.000
_cell.angle_alpha   90.00
_cell.angle_beta   90.00
_cell.angle_gamma   90.00
#
_symmetry.space_group_name_H-M   'P 1'
#
loop_
_entity.id
_entity.type
_entity.pdbx_description
1 polymer ?
#
loop_
_entity_poly.entity_id
_entity_poly.type
_entity_poly.pdbx_seq_one_letter_code
_entity_poly.pdbx_strand_id
1 'polypeptide(L)'
;IVGKGLVIDYVSHVGDMLERTGADVGSDVKLFDDAQIFVFCSALVSREVMEVDPVNLVHCPYGIYVADRSGEVTIGHRDFPDGPMDAVETLLEEIVADARGE
;
A
#
# COMPACT_ATOMS: atom_id res chain seq x y z
N ILE A 1 12.80 -2.21 -8.52
CA ILE A 1 12.61 -2.07 -7.04
C ILE A 1 13.67 -2.74 -6.11
N VAL A 2 14.51 -3.70 -6.55
CA VAL A 2 15.42 -4.46 -5.66
C VAL A 2 16.43 -3.57 -4.91
N GLY A 3 16.72 -3.89 -3.65
CA GLY A 3 17.77 -3.22 -2.85
C GLY A 3 17.30 -2.04 -2.00
N LYS A 4 16.01 -1.69 -2.03
CA LYS A 4 15.44 -0.56 -1.27
C LYS A 4 15.13 -0.86 0.21
N GLY A 5 15.69 -1.93 0.76
CA GLY A 5 15.47 -2.34 2.16
C GLY A 5 14.01 -2.65 2.50
N LEU A 6 13.22 -3.11 1.51
CA LEU A 6 11.80 -3.40 1.68
C LEU A 6 11.59 -4.70 2.45
N VAL A 7 10.75 -4.64 3.48
CA VAL A 7 10.32 -5.81 4.26
C VAL A 7 8.80 -5.82 4.30
N ILE A 8 8.18 -6.86 3.74
CA ILE A 8 6.73 -7.08 3.86
C ILE A 8 6.42 -7.45 5.30
N ASP A 9 5.56 -6.67 5.92
CA ASP A 9 5.04 -6.91 7.27
C ASP A 9 3.77 -7.75 7.21
N TYR A 10 2.86 -7.41 6.29
CA TYR A 10 1.58 -8.08 6.16
C TYR A 10 0.97 -7.94 4.76
N VAL A 11 0.11 -8.87 4.38
CA VAL A 11 -0.75 -8.76 3.19
C VAL A 11 -2.20 -8.76 3.66
N SER A 12 -2.91 -7.66 3.43
CA SER A 12 -4.33 -7.55 3.74
C SER A 12 -5.16 -8.03 2.57
N HIS A 13 -5.87 -9.15 2.75
CA HIS A 13 -6.78 -9.73 1.75
C HIS A 13 -8.14 -9.04 1.78
N VAL A 14 -8.21 -7.82 1.23
CA VAL A 14 -9.40 -6.95 1.28
C VAL A 14 -10.56 -7.53 0.49
N GLY A 15 -10.31 -8.11 -0.68
CA GLY A 15 -11.34 -8.74 -1.52
C GLY A 15 -12.05 -9.88 -0.77
N ASP A 16 -11.27 -10.81 -0.23
CA ASP A 16 -11.79 -11.95 0.56
C ASP A 16 -12.57 -11.50 1.80
N MET A 17 -12.09 -10.45 2.48
CA MET A 17 -12.76 -9.89 3.64
C MET A 17 -14.12 -9.30 3.26
N LEU A 18 -14.19 -8.52 2.18
CA LEU A 18 -15.44 -7.92 1.71
C LEU A 18 -16.43 -8.97 1.22
N GLU A 19 -15.98 -9.98 0.48
CA GLU A 19 -16.82 -11.09 0.02
C GLU A 19 -17.44 -11.84 1.22
N ARG A 20 -16.63 -12.13 2.25
CA ARG A 20 -17.11 -12.86 3.44
C ARG A 20 -18.09 -12.04 4.29
N THR A 21 -17.92 -10.72 4.36
CA THR A 21 -18.69 -9.83 5.25
C THR A 21 -19.89 -9.18 4.58
N GLY A 22 -20.06 -9.32 3.26
CA GLY A 22 -21.19 -8.74 2.52
C GLY A 22 -22.54 -9.12 3.12
N ALA A 23 -22.74 -10.41 3.42
CA ALA A 23 -23.97 -10.92 4.01
C ALA A 23 -24.25 -10.34 5.42
N ASP A 24 -23.22 -10.09 6.21
CA ASP A 24 -23.34 -9.52 7.56
C ASP A 24 -23.90 -8.09 7.53
N VAL A 25 -23.76 -7.39 6.40
CA VAL A 25 -24.28 -6.03 6.17
C VAL A 25 -25.44 -6.00 5.15
N GLY A 26 -25.96 -7.16 4.73
CA GLY A 26 -27.08 -7.26 3.80
C GLY A 26 -26.76 -6.89 2.35
N SER A 27 -25.51 -7.09 1.92
CA SER A 27 -25.06 -6.82 0.55
C SER A 27 -24.71 -8.12 -0.19
N ASP A 28 -25.24 -8.27 -1.41
CA ASP A 28 -24.88 -9.33 -2.36
C ASP A 28 -23.98 -8.82 -3.51
N VAL A 29 -23.49 -7.58 -3.40
CA VAL A 29 -22.68 -6.94 -4.46
C VAL A 29 -21.22 -7.40 -4.35
N LYS A 30 -20.74 -8.08 -5.39
CA LYS A 30 -19.30 -8.34 -5.57
C LYS A 30 -18.58 -7.06 -5.99
N LEU A 31 -17.60 -6.63 -5.20
CA LEU A 31 -16.87 -5.36 -5.43
C LEU A 31 -15.58 -5.54 -6.25
N PHE A 32 -14.86 -6.63 -6.02
CA PHE A 32 -13.55 -6.91 -6.59
C PHE A 32 -13.44 -8.38 -6.99
N ASP A 33 -12.70 -8.66 -8.07
CA ASP A 33 -12.32 -10.03 -8.43
C ASP A 33 -11.12 -10.50 -7.58
N ASP A 34 -10.19 -9.60 -7.31
CA ASP A 34 -9.13 -9.71 -6.30
C ASP A 34 -8.83 -8.30 -5.76
N ALA A 35 -8.55 -8.17 -4.47
CA ALA A 35 -8.09 -6.93 -3.88
C ALA A 35 -7.21 -7.18 -2.67
N GLN A 36 -5.99 -6.68 -2.71
CA GLN A 36 -4.99 -6.85 -1.67
C GLN A 36 -4.29 -5.53 -1.35
N ILE A 37 -3.88 -5.35 -0.10
CA ILE A 37 -2.97 -4.28 0.32
C ILE A 37 -1.70 -4.91 0.86
N PHE A 38 -0.58 -4.64 0.19
CA PHE A 38 0.74 -5.02 0.67
C PHE A 38 1.22 -3.96 1.65
N VAL A 39 1.45 -4.39 2.88
CA VAL A 39 1.87 -3.55 3.99
C VAL A 39 3.34 -3.85 4.28
N PHE A 40 4.19 -2.82 4.22
CA PHE A 40 5.64 -2.96 4.33
C PHE A 40 6.28 -1.69 4.87
N CYS A 41 7.54 -1.76 5.30
CA CYS A 41 8.36 -0.56 5.49
C CYS A 41 9.68 -0.69 4.69
N SER A 42 10.34 0.44 4.47
CA SER A 42 11.72 0.49 3.95
C SER A 42 12.64 0.83 5.11
N ALA A 43 13.57 -0.05 5.47
CA ALA A 43 14.51 0.22 6.57
C ALA A 43 15.35 1.48 6.34
N LEU A 44 15.63 1.83 5.07
CA LEU A 44 16.39 3.02 4.69
C LEU A 44 15.54 4.28 4.81
N VAL A 45 14.42 4.34 4.08
CA VAL A 45 13.58 5.54 4.04
C VAL A 45 12.89 5.78 5.39
N SER A 46 12.44 4.74 6.08
CA SER A 46 11.85 4.90 7.41
C SER A 46 12.85 5.45 8.41
N ARG A 47 14.13 5.05 8.35
CA ARG A 47 15.18 5.63 9.21
C ARG A 47 15.39 7.11 8.90
N GLU A 48 15.54 7.43 7.62
CA GLU A 48 15.75 8.80 7.13
C GLU A 48 14.68 9.76 7.66
N VAL A 49 13.40 9.45 7.45
CA VAL A 49 12.31 10.35 7.86
C VAL A 49 12.09 10.39 9.37
N MET A 50 12.32 9.28 10.09
CA MET A 50 12.16 9.24 11.54
C MET A 50 13.31 9.91 12.30
N GLU A 51 14.51 9.99 11.71
CA GLU A 51 15.61 10.76 12.29
C GLU A 51 15.40 12.27 12.16
N VAL A 52 14.62 12.72 11.16
CA VAL A 52 14.16 14.11 11.05
C VAL A 52 13.11 14.43 12.11
N ASP A 53 12.08 13.57 12.25
CA ASP A 53 11.08 13.65 13.32
C ASP A 53 10.61 12.25 13.73
N PRO A 54 10.84 11.81 14.98
CA PRO A 54 10.36 10.52 15.47
C PRO A 54 8.84 10.33 15.33
N VAL A 55 8.04 11.40 15.35
CA VAL A 55 6.58 11.32 15.21
C VAL A 55 6.15 10.80 13.84
N ASN A 56 7.02 10.85 12.82
CA ASN A 56 6.78 10.22 11.52
C ASN A 56 6.51 8.70 11.62
N LEU A 57 6.74 8.08 12.78
CA LEU A 57 6.31 6.70 13.07
C LEU A 57 4.83 6.44 12.78
N VAL A 58 3.95 7.46 12.91
CA VAL A 58 2.50 7.33 12.63
C VAL A 58 2.19 6.96 11.17
N HIS A 59 3.19 7.13 10.29
CA HIS A 59 3.08 6.89 8.85
C HIS A 59 3.68 5.54 8.40
N CYS A 60 4.38 4.78 9.27
CA CYS A 60 4.77 3.38 8.98
C CYS A 60 3.78 2.44 9.72
N PRO A 61 3.29 1.38 9.07
CA PRO A 61 3.75 0.90 7.78
C PRO A 61 3.15 1.59 6.55
N TYR A 62 3.91 1.52 5.45
CA TYR A 62 3.51 1.98 4.13
C TYR A 62 2.63 0.91 3.46
N GLY A 63 1.79 1.33 2.52
CA GLY A 63 0.84 0.44 1.87
C GLY A 63 0.69 0.72 0.38
N ILE A 64 0.70 -0.35 -0.42
CA ILE A 64 0.31 -0.33 -1.84
C ILE A 64 -0.89 -1.26 -2.00
N TYR A 65 -1.95 -0.78 -2.62
CA TYR A 65 -3.10 -1.61 -3.00
C TYR A 65 -2.93 -2.13 -4.43
N VAL A 66 -3.45 -3.33 -4.65
CA VAL A 66 -3.69 -3.90 -5.98
C VAL A 66 -5.14 -4.36 -5.98
N ALA A 67 -5.92 -3.92 -6.96
CA ALA A 67 -7.33 -4.28 -7.09
C ALA A 67 -7.68 -4.60 -8.54
N ASP A 68 -8.27 -5.77 -8.76
CA ASP A 68 -8.87 -6.19 -10.01
C ASP A 68 -10.38 -6.01 -9.95
N ARG A 69 -10.92 -5.27 -10.92
CA ARG A 69 -12.35 -5.12 -11.15
C ARG A 69 -12.67 -5.47 -12.59
N SER A 70 -13.26 -6.64 -12.80
CA SER A 70 -13.66 -7.11 -14.13
C SER A 70 -12.51 -7.18 -15.14
N GLY A 71 -11.32 -7.56 -14.69
CA GLY A 71 -10.10 -7.66 -15.49
C GLY A 71 -9.33 -6.34 -15.61
N GLU A 72 -9.82 -5.24 -15.03
CA GLU A 72 -9.09 -3.98 -14.94
C GLU A 72 -8.31 -3.93 -13.63
N VAL A 73 -6.97 -4.03 -13.73
CA VAL A 73 -6.07 -3.98 -12.58
C VAL A 73 -5.65 -2.53 -12.31
N THR A 74 -5.88 -2.09 -11.07
CA THR A 74 -5.44 -0.80 -10.55
C THR A 74 -4.46 -1.02 -9.40
N ILE A 75 -3.41 -0.19 -9.37
CA ILE A 75 -2.36 -0.22 -8.34
C ILE A 75 -2.17 1.20 -7.84
N GLY A 76 -2.01 1.40 -6.53
CA GLY A 76 -1.72 2.72 -5.99
C GLY A 76 -1.34 2.72 -4.51
N HIS A 77 -1.11 3.89 -3.96
CA HIS A 77 -0.77 4.10 -2.56
C HIS A 77 -1.56 5.27 -1.96
N ARG A 78 -1.40 5.52 -0.66
CA ARG A 78 -1.91 6.72 -0.01
C ARG A 78 -0.94 7.88 -0.22
N ASP A 79 -1.46 9.10 -0.18
CA ASP A 79 -0.67 10.32 -0.15
C ASP A 79 -0.01 10.51 1.22
N PHE A 80 1.11 11.21 1.24
CA PHE A 80 1.85 11.55 2.47
C PHE A 80 1.93 13.09 2.64
N PRO A 81 2.15 13.60 3.87
CA PRO A 81 2.25 15.03 4.08
C PRO A 81 3.53 15.60 3.44
N ASP A 82 3.44 16.81 2.88
CA ASP A 82 4.59 17.51 2.32
C ASP A 82 5.79 17.58 3.29
N GLY A 83 7.00 17.44 2.76
CA GLY A 83 8.26 17.62 3.49
C GLY A 83 9.04 16.32 3.66
N PRO A 84 9.48 15.92 4.87
CA PRO A 84 10.30 14.72 5.03
C PRO A 84 9.64 13.45 4.49
N MET A 85 8.30 13.37 4.49
CA MET A 85 7.57 12.20 3.99
C MET A 85 7.50 12.11 2.47
N ASP A 86 7.92 13.15 1.72
CA ASP A 86 8.05 13.11 0.25
C ASP A 86 8.97 11.97 -0.20
N ALA A 87 9.97 11.60 0.62
CA ALA A 87 10.84 10.46 0.36
C ALA A 87 10.09 9.11 0.36
N VAL A 88 9.06 8.99 1.21
CA VAL A 88 8.17 7.82 1.24
C VAL A 88 7.25 7.84 0.02
N GLU A 89 6.67 8.98 -0.32
CA GLU A 89 5.82 9.12 -1.49
C GLU A 89 6.57 8.75 -2.78
N THR A 90 7.75 9.34 -2.99
CA THR A 90 8.64 9.02 -4.11
C THR A 90 8.96 7.52 -4.18
N LEU A 91 9.24 6.89 -3.04
CA LEU A 91 9.50 5.45 -2.99
C LEU A 91 8.29 4.64 -3.48
N LEU A 92 7.08 5.01 -3.05
CA LEU A 92 5.85 4.30 -3.39
C LEU A 92 5.47 4.53 -4.85
N GLU A 93 5.62 5.75 -5.37
CA GLU A 93 5.43 6.08 -6.79
C GLU A 93 6.33 5.23 -7.68
N GLU A 94 7.62 5.14 -7.35
CA GLU A 94 8.57 4.32 -8.11
C GLU A 94 8.22 2.81 -8.06
N ILE A 95 7.66 2.33 -6.94
CA ILE A 95 7.20 0.93 -6.85
C ILE A 95 5.97 0.71 -7.73
N VAL A 96 5.02 1.64 -7.70
CA VAL A 96 3.79 1.55 -8.51
C VAL A 96 4.10 1.65 -10.01
N ALA A 97 5.00 2.54 -10.41
CA ALA A 97 5.44 2.68 -11.81
C ALA A 97 6.11 1.39 -12.31
N ASP A 98 7.09 0.84 -11.58
CA ASP A 98 7.78 -0.42 -11.95
C ASP A 98 6.78 -1.59 -12.02
N ALA A 99 5.78 -1.64 -11.13
CA ALA A 99 4.73 -2.65 -11.16
C ALA A 99 3.79 -2.53 -12.38
N ARG A 100 3.62 -1.32 -12.93
CA ARG A 100 2.87 -1.06 -14.17
C ARG A 100 3.71 -1.26 -15.43
N GLY A 101 5.03 -1.39 -15.29
CA GLY A 101 5.98 -1.49 -16.40
C GLY A 101 6.34 -0.14 -17.03
N GLU A 102 6.27 0.94 -16.25
CA GLU A 102 6.68 2.31 -16.59
C GLU A 102 8.14 2.55 -16.16
#